data_AF-A0A9J6FE91-F1
#
_entry.id   AF-A0A9J6FE91-F1
#
_cell.length_a   1.000
_cell.length_b   1.000
_cell.length_c   1.000
_cell.angle_alpha   90.00
_cell.angle_beta   90.00
_cell.angle_gamma   90.00
#
_symmetry.space_group_name_H-M   'P 1'
#
loop_
_entity.id
_entity.type
_entity.pdbx_description
1 polymer ?
#
loop_
_entity_poly.entity_id
_entity_poly.type
_entity_poly.pdbx_seq_one_letter_code
_entity_poly.pdbx_strand_id
1 'polypeptide(L)'
;MCQRSHGRPAGEHYGNQETRVAYECGKSGERRESFGGGPACTHLYTCPTCTSEREALERRRKIELDTFITLNREFQQNQDSPGVVYAVSMAWFKQWEAFVRRKDTEAPGPIDNWCICAAPRGSGSLQQNLRPGSDYGSLSEAMWQFLQGSYGGGPQVLLHTRTANPPSQQPAPGG
;
A
#
# COMPACT_ATOMS: atom_id res chain seq x y z
N MET A 1 -24.74 -14.43 8.60
CA MET A 1 -23.38 -13.85 8.74
C MET A 1 -22.43 -14.78 8.00
N CYS A 2 -21.78 -14.30 6.94
CA CYS A 2 -20.75 -15.08 6.23
C CYS A 2 -19.50 -15.11 7.14
N GLN A 3 -19.04 -16.29 7.57
CA GLN A 3 -17.84 -16.41 8.39
C GLN A 3 -16.64 -16.68 7.47
N ARG A 4 -15.56 -15.93 7.67
CA ARG A 4 -14.30 -16.06 6.91
C ARG A 4 -13.58 -17.34 7.37
N SER A 5 -13.69 -18.43 6.61
CA SER A 5 -12.92 -19.65 6.86
C SER A 5 -11.57 -19.57 6.13
N HIS A 6 -10.48 -19.48 6.90
CA HIS A 6 -9.11 -19.60 6.38
C HIS A 6 -8.77 -21.08 6.18
N GLY A 7 -9.10 -21.64 5.01
CA GLY A 7 -8.61 -22.95 4.58
C GLY A 7 -7.27 -22.83 3.85
N ARG A 8 -6.21 -23.45 4.37
CA ARG A 8 -4.94 -23.64 3.62
C ARG A 8 -5.16 -24.69 2.52
N PRO A 9 -4.76 -24.45 1.26
CA PRO A 9 -4.82 -25.49 0.25
C PRO A 9 -3.67 -26.49 0.45
N ALA A 10 -4.02 -27.78 0.46
CA ALA A 10 -3.10 -28.87 0.19
C ALA A 10 -2.62 -28.74 -1.26
N GLY A 11 -1.32 -28.91 -1.47
CA GLY A 11 -0.61 -28.52 -2.69
C GLY A 11 -1.16 -29.11 -3.98
N GLU A 12 -1.00 -28.37 -5.07
CA GLU A 12 -0.26 -28.80 -6.26
C GLU A 12 -0.06 -27.63 -7.26
N HIS A 13 0.79 -27.87 -8.24
CA HIS A 13 1.63 -26.94 -9.01
C HIS A 13 0.92 -25.94 -9.96
N TYR A 14 1.51 -24.73 -10.02
CA TYR A 14 1.68 -23.78 -11.13
C TYR A 14 0.61 -23.73 -12.26
N GLY A 15 -0.17 -22.64 -12.28
CA GLY A 15 -0.92 -22.19 -13.44
C GLY A 15 -2.04 -21.21 -13.08
N ASN A 16 -1.81 -19.91 -13.30
CA ASN A 16 -2.79 -18.81 -13.25
C ASN A 16 -3.62 -18.70 -11.95
N GLN A 17 -3.06 -17.97 -10.98
CA GLN A 17 -3.65 -17.77 -9.66
C GLN A 17 -4.75 -16.71 -9.66
N GLU A 18 -5.89 -16.99 -10.29
CA GLU A 18 -7.16 -16.47 -9.80
C GLU A 18 -7.54 -17.30 -8.57
N THR A 19 -7.09 -16.87 -7.39
CA THR A 19 -7.61 -17.37 -6.11
C THR A 19 -9.11 -17.05 -6.05
N ARG A 20 -9.94 -17.97 -6.54
CA ARG A 20 -11.38 -18.00 -6.27
C ARG A 20 -11.52 -18.10 -4.77
N VAL A 21 -11.85 -16.99 -4.12
CA VAL A 21 -12.18 -17.01 -2.71
C VAL A 21 -13.57 -17.65 -2.59
N ALA A 22 -13.58 -18.97 -2.40
CA ALA A 22 -14.78 -19.70 -2.04
C ALA A 22 -15.05 -19.43 -0.57
N TYR A 23 -15.93 -18.45 -0.29
CA TYR A 23 -16.46 -18.26 1.05
C TYR A 23 -17.62 -19.22 1.25
N GLU A 24 -17.46 -20.19 2.15
CA GLU A 24 -18.56 -21.06 2.56
C GLU A 24 -19.56 -20.24 3.38
N CYS A 25 -20.74 -19.99 2.80
CA CYS A 25 -21.86 -19.43 3.55
C CYS A 25 -22.38 -20.51 4.51
N GLY A 26 -21.84 -20.54 5.73
CA GLY A 26 -22.22 -21.48 6.78
C GLY A 26 -23.71 -21.38 7.09
N LYS A 27 -24.46 -22.45 6.78
CA LYS A 27 -25.78 -22.68 7.35
C LYS A 27 -25.59 -22.95 8.84
N SER A 28 -26.18 -22.12 9.68
CA SER A 28 -26.34 -22.36 11.11
C SER A 28 -27.19 -23.62 11.32
N GLY A 29 -26.70 -24.59 12.11
CA GLY A 29 -27.53 -25.67 12.66
C GLY A 29 -26.83 -27.02 12.73
N GLU A 30 -26.50 -27.42 13.97
CA GLU A 30 -26.27 -28.79 14.45
C GLU A 30 -25.03 -29.61 14.05
N ARG A 31 -24.33 -30.05 15.11
CA ARG A 31 -23.35 -31.13 15.14
C ARG A 31 -24.05 -32.47 14.89
N ARG A 32 -23.68 -33.19 13.82
CA ARG A 32 -23.59 -34.66 13.85
C ARG A 32 -22.74 -35.24 12.71
N GLU A 33 -21.99 -36.27 13.05
CA GLU A 33 -21.18 -37.13 12.21
C GLU A 33 -22.02 -37.82 11.12
N SER A 34 -21.60 -37.69 9.85
CA SER A 34 -21.63 -38.71 8.79
C SER A 34 -21.38 -38.04 7.43
N PHE A 35 -20.28 -38.37 6.77
CA PHE A 35 -19.97 -37.92 5.41
C PHE A 35 -20.93 -38.58 4.40
N GLY A 36 -22.10 -37.96 4.20
CA GLY A 36 -22.95 -38.18 3.04
C GLY A 36 -22.53 -37.18 1.97
N GLY A 37 -21.84 -37.65 0.91
CA GLY A 37 -21.51 -36.85 -0.26
C GLY A 37 -22.78 -36.31 -0.91
N GLY A 38 -23.12 -35.06 -0.61
CA GLY A 38 -24.18 -34.33 -1.29
C GLY A 38 -23.82 -34.12 -2.77
N PRO A 39 -24.81 -33.93 -3.66
CA PRO A 39 -24.58 -33.75 -5.08
C PRO A 39 -23.59 -32.61 -5.31
N ALA A 40 -22.71 -32.79 -6.31
CA ALA A 40 -21.73 -31.77 -6.67
C ALA A 40 -22.43 -30.42 -6.89
N CYS A 41 -21.95 -29.37 -6.22
CA CYS A 41 -22.41 -28.01 -6.48
C CYS A 41 -22.10 -27.66 -7.94
N THR A 42 -23.12 -27.63 -8.79
CA THR A 42 -22.96 -27.35 -10.23
C THR A 42 -22.79 -25.85 -10.52
N HIS A 43 -23.22 -24.98 -9.60
CA HIS A 43 -23.11 -23.53 -9.74
C HIS A 43 -22.80 -22.85 -8.40
N LEU A 44 -21.73 -22.05 -8.41
CA LEU A 44 -21.38 -21.15 -7.30
C LEU A 44 -21.76 -19.73 -7.71
N TYR A 45 -22.71 -19.12 -7.00
CA TYR A 45 -23.05 -17.71 -7.17
C TYR A 45 -22.32 -16.86 -6.12
N THR A 46 -21.90 -15.65 -6.52
CA THR A 46 -21.36 -14.67 -5.55
C THR A 46 -22.51 -14.09 -4.74
N CYS A 47 -22.41 -14.11 -3.41
CA CYS A 47 -23.46 -13.55 -2.57
C CYS A 47 -23.42 -12.00 -2.57
N PRO A 48 -24.54 -11.32 -2.26
CA PRO A 48 -24.57 -9.86 -2.22
C PRO A 48 -23.53 -9.22 -1.30
N THR A 49 -23.20 -9.86 -0.18
CA THR A 49 -22.15 -9.40 0.75
C THR A 49 -20.77 -9.42 0.09
N CYS A 50 -20.37 -10.55 -0.51
CA CYS A 50 -19.08 -10.66 -1.20
C CYS A 50 -18.98 -9.69 -2.40
N THR A 51 -20.10 -9.45 -3.10
CA THR A 51 -20.16 -8.43 -4.16
C THR A 51 -19.89 -7.04 -3.58
N SER A 52 -20.57 -6.67 -2.50
CA SER A 52 -20.41 -5.35 -1.86
C SER A 52 -19.00 -5.14 -1.30
N GLU A 53 -18.41 -6.17 -0.68
CA GLU A 53 -17.02 -6.14 -0.19
C GLU A 53 -16.02 -5.95 -1.33
N ARG A 54 -16.21 -6.64 -2.46
CA ARG A 54 -15.38 -6.46 -3.65
C ARG A 54 -15.48 -5.05 -4.19
N GLU A 55 -16.70 -4.52 -4.33
CA GLU A 55 -16.91 -3.14 -4.79
C GLU A 55 -16.30 -2.10 -3.84
N ALA A 56 -16.40 -2.32 -2.52
CA ALA A 56 -15.77 -1.49 -1.51
C ALA A 56 -14.25 -1.49 -1.64
N LEU A 57 -13.65 -2.66 -1.85
CA LEU A 57 -12.21 -2.80 -2.05
C LEU A 57 -11.75 -2.09 -3.34
N GLU A 58 -12.49 -2.25 -4.43
CA GLU A 58 -12.20 -1.59 -5.70
C GLU A 58 -12.29 -0.06 -5.59
N ARG A 59 -13.31 0.43 -4.89
CA ARG A 59 -13.48 1.86 -4.63
C ARG A 59 -12.31 2.42 -3.82
N ARG A 60 -11.90 1.71 -2.76
CA ARG A 60 -10.73 2.09 -1.95
C ARG A 60 -9.47 2.18 -2.81
N ARG A 61 -9.14 1.13 -3.57
CA ARG A 61 -7.95 1.09 -4.45
C ARG A 61 -7.94 2.25 -5.44
N LYS A 62 -9.10 2.54 -6.04
CA LYS A 62 -9.23 3.65 -6.99
C LYS A 62 -8.97 5.00 -6.32
N ILE A 63 -9.61 5.27 -5.19
CA ILE A 63 -9.43 6.52 -4.44
C ILE A 63 -7.95 6.68 -4.08
N GLU A 64 -7.32 5.65 -3.53
CA GLU A 64 -5.92 5.74 -3.12
C GLU A 64 -4.97 6.01 -4.30
N LEU A 65 -5.17 5.33 -5.43
CA LEU A 65 -4.35 5.53 -6.62
C LEU A 65 -4.55 6.93 -7.21
N ASP A 66 -5.81 7.36 -7.38
CA ASP A 66 -6.15 8.65 -7.98
C ASP A 66 -5.61 9.81 -7.13
N THR A 67 -5.76 9.74 -5.80
CA THR A 67 -5.21 10.74 -4.88
C THR A 67 -3.69 10.78 -4.97
N PHE A 68 -3.01 9.64 -4.94
CA PHE A 68 -1.55 9.61 -5.01
C PHE A 68 -1.02 10.16 -6.34
N ILE A 69 -1.65 9.81 -7.47
CA ILE A 69 -1.29 10.35 -8.80
C ILE A 69 -1.47 11.88 -8.82
N THR A 70 -2.57 12.37 -8.25
CA THR A 70 -2.87 13.81 -8.19
C THR A 70 -1.80 14.56 -7.41
N LEU A 71 -1.48 14.11 -6.19
CA LEU A 71 -0.44 14.70 -5.36
C LEU A 71 0.95 14.66 -6.03
N ASN A 72 1.27 13.56 -6.70
CA ASN A 72 2.53 13.43 -7.42
C ASN A 72 2.62 14.40 -8.62
N ARG A 73 1.49 14.60 -9.33
CA ARG A 73 1.41 15.55 -10.43
C ARG A 73 1.59 16.99 -9.94
N GLU A 74 0.93 17.36 -8.85
CA GLU A 74 1.09 18.68 -8.21
C GLU A 74 2.54 18.92 -7.76
N PHE A 75 3.18 17.91 -7.17
CA PHE A 75 4.59 18.02 -6.77
C PHE A 75 5.53 18.24 -7.96
N GLN A 76 5.27 17.61 -9.10
CA GLN A 76 6.03 17.79 -10.34
C GLN A 76 5.77 19.15 -11.01
N GLN A 77 4.57 19.70 -10.87
CA GLN A 77 4.24 21.03 -11.39
C GLN A 77 4.87 22.15 -10.55
N ASN A 78 4.98 21.94 -9.24
CA ASN A 78 5.50 22.93 -8.30
C ASN A 78 7.01 22.76 -8.05
N GLN A 79 7.80 22.34 -9.05
CA GLN A 79 9.24 22.06 -8.88
C GLN A 79 10.05 23.27 -8.43
N ASP A 80 9.66 24.48 -8.83
CA ASP A 80 10.32 25.74 -8.41
C ASP A 80 9.95 26.18 -6.99
N SER A 81 8.98 25.53 -6.36
CA SER A 81 8.56 25.84 -5.00
C SER A 81 9.38 25.06 -3.97
N PRO A 82 9.80 25.71 -2.87
CA PRO A 82 10.48 25.02 -1.80
C PRO A 82 9.55 23.99 -1.15
N GLY A 83 10.09 22.87 -0.66
CA GLY A 83 9.26 21.82 -0.07
C GLY A 83 10.06 20.70 0.59
N VAL A 84 9.41 19.93 1.44
CA VAL A 84 10.04 18.82 2.17
C VAL A 84 9.91 17.52 1.35
N VAL A 85 10.99 16.74 1.28
CA VAL A 85 11.02 15.45 0.59
C VAL A 85 11.34 14.34 1.58
N TYR A 86 10.44 13.35 1.64
CA TYR A 86 10.54 12.17 2.50
C TYR A 86 10.96 10.93 1.72
N ALA A 87 11.57 9.97 2.41
CA ALA A 87 11.83 8.64 1.88
C ALA A 87 10.77 7.63 2.35
N VAL A 88 10.40 6.72 1.45
CA VAL A 88 9.63 5.52 1.78
C VAL A 88 10.38 4.28 1.30
N SER A 89 10.37 3.21 2.09
CA SER A 89 11.02 1.96 1.69
C SER A 89 10.37 1.40 0.43
N MET A 90 11.19 1.01 -0.54
CA MET A 90 10.65 0.49 -1.79
C MET A 90 9.99 -0.88 -1.61
N ALA A 91 10.36 -1.62 -0.56
CA ALA A 91 9.70 -2.85 -0.15
C ALA A 91 8.21 -2.63 0.22
N TRP A 92 7.92 -1.62 1.05
CA TRP A 92 6.56 -1.27 1.41
C TRP A 92 5.82 -0.65 0.22
N PHE A 93 6.47 0.28 -0.49
CA PHE A 93 5.84 0.97 -1.61
C PHE A 93 5.43 0.01 -2.75
N LYS A 94 6.23 -1.02 -3.04
CA LYS A 94 5.87 -2.07 -4.01
C LYS A 94 4.65 -2.88 -3.58
N GLN A 95 4.45 -3.13 -2.27
CA GLN A 95 3.25 -3.80 -1.77
C GLN A 95 2.02 -2.91 -1.94
N TRP A 96 2.13 -1.64 -1.56
CA TRP A 96 1.05 -0.66 -1.79
C TRP A 96 0.70 -0.56 -3.28
N GLU A 97 1.70 -0.47 -4.15
CA GLU A 97 1.52 -0.39 -5.59
C GLU A 97 0.83 -1.65 -6.14
N ALA A 98 1.24 -2.84 -5.68
CA ALA A 98 0.60 -4.10 -6.05
C ALA A 98 -0.87 -4.15 -5.61
N PHE A 99 -1.17 -3.66 -4.40
CA PHE A 99 -2.53 -3.57 -3.88
C PHE A 99 -3.42 -2.65 -4.72
N VAL A 100 -3.02 -1.40 -4.94
CA VAL A 100 -3.85 -0.43 -5.69
C VAL A 100 -3.98 -0.78 -7.18
N ARG A 101 -2.99 -1.51 -7.73
CA ARG A 101 -3.04 -2.04 -9.11
C ARG A 101 -3.65 -3.43 -9.24
N ARG A 102 -4.28 -3.96 -8.20
CA ARG A 102 -5.00 -5.25 -8.20
C ARG A 102 -4.10 -6.47 -8.50
N LYS A 103 -2.79 -6.34 -8.29
CA LYS A 103 -1.84 -7.45 -8.37
C LYS A 103 -1.84 -8.28 -7.08
N ASP A 104 -2.25 -7.67 -5.97
CA ASP A 104 -2.43 -8.32 -4.68
C ASP A 104 -3.81 -7.98 -4.09
N THR A 105 -4.41 -8.92 -3.37
CA THR A 105 -5.66 -8.74 -2.64
C THR A 105 -5.46 -8.08 -1.29
N GLU A 106 -4.31 -8.30 -0.66
CA GLU A 106 -4.03 -7.79 0.67
C GLU A 106 -3.50 -6.34 0.58
N ALA A 107 -4.07 -5.47 1.41
CA ALA A 107 -3.54 -4.12 1.58
C ALA A 107 -2.18 -4.21 2.29
N PRO A 108 -1.24 -3.29 2.00
CA PRO A 108 0.00 -3.26 2.76
C PRO A 108 -0.31 -3.01 4.23
N GLY A 109 0.54 -3.53 5.11
CA GLY A 109 0.51 -3.20 6.53
C GLY A 109 0.93 -1.75 6.79
N PRO A 110 1.15 -1.38 8.06
CA PRO A 110 1.73 -0.08 8.40
C PRO A 110 3.05 0.17 7.67
N ILE A 111 3.35 1.44 7.35
CA ILE A 111 4.62 1.81 6.72
C ILE A 111 5.78 1.31 7.60
N ASP A 112 6.72 0.56 7.00
CA ASP A 112 7.96 0.16 7.66
C ASP A 112 9.17 0.71 6.91
N ASN A 113 9.73 1.78 7.47
CA ASN A 113 10.93 2.44 6.96
C ASN A 113 12.21 2.03 7.70
N TRP A 114 12.15 1.12 8.68
CA TRP A 114 13.35 0.77 9.44
C TRP A 114 14.43 0.11 8.58
N CYS A 115 14.04 -0.58 7.50
CA CYS A 115 14.99 -1.14 6.56
C CYS A 115 15.80 -0.09 5.78
N ILE A 116 15.35 1.18 5.74
CA ILE A 116 16.05 2.28 5.09
C ILE A 116 16.64 3.29 6.09
N CYS A 117 16.53 3.04 7.40
CA CYS A 117 17.07 3.90 8.45
C CYS A 117 18.52 3.55 8.77
N ALA A 118 19.35 4.57 9.01
CA ALA A 118 20.72 4.38 9.46
C ALA A 118 20.79 3.92 10.92
N ALA A 119 19.85 4.37 11.76
CA ALA A 119 19.79 3.97 13.16
C ALA A 119 18.96 2.67 13.34
N PRO A 120 19.29 1.85 14.36
CA PRO A 120 18.51 0.67 14.68
C PRO A 120 17.10 1.01 15.19
N ARG A 121 16.18 0.07 14.98
CA ARG A 121 14.80 0.15 15.48
C ARG A 121 14.80 0.34 16.99
N GLY A 122 14.00 1.31 17.48
CA GLY A 122 13.96 1.67 18.89
C GLY A 122 14.89 2.82 19.27
N SER A 123 15.65 3.38 18.32
CA SER A 123 16.22 4.72 18.47
C SER A 123 15.10 5.71 18.79
N GLY A 124 15.20 6.43 19.90
CA GLY A 124 14.19 7.37 20.38
C GLY A 124 14.00 8.62 19.52
N SER A 125 14.72 8.73 18.39
CA SER A 125 14.54 9.83 17.46
C SER A 125 13.29 9.63 16.59
N LEU A 126 12.40 10.64 16.60
CA LEU A 126 11.20 10.66 15.77
C LEU A 126 11.52 10.75 14.27
N GLN A 127 12.65 11.37 13.94
CA GLN A 127 13.15 11.51 12.58
C GLN A 127 14.43 10.69 12.40
N GLN A 128 14.48 9.92 11.33
CA GLN A 128 15.61 9.05 11.02
C GLN A 128 16.39 9.57 9.82
N ASN A 129 17.70 9.33 9.85
CA ASN A 129 18.56 9.54 8.71
C ASN A 129 18.50 8.33 7.77
N LEU A 130 18.57 8.60 6.47
CA LEU A 130 18.61 7.56 5.45
C LEU A 130 19.91 6.75 5.56
N ARG A 131 19.80 5.42 5.52
CA ARG A 131 20.95 4.52 5.38
C ARG A 131 21.49 4.55 3.95
N PRO A 132 22.79 4.81 3.74
CA PRO A 132 23.39 4.76 2.40
C PRO A 132 23.14 3.43 1.67
N GLY A 133 22.84 3.51 0.37
CA GLY A 133 22.62 2.34 -0.48
C GLY A 133 21.30 1.59 -0.25
N SER A 134 20.37 2.17 0.50
CA SER A 134 19.03 1.61 0.67
C SER A 134 18.15 1.85 -0.57
N ASP A 135 17.22 0.94 -0.85
CA ASP A 135 16.22 1.10 -1.92
C ASP A 135 15.00 1.86 -1.37
N TYR A 136 14.80 3.10 -1.83
CA TYR A 136 13.74 3.99 -1.37
C TYR A 136 13.13 4.79 -2.52
N GLY A 137 11.89 5.23 -2.32
CA GLY A 137 11.21 6.21 -3.17
C GLY A 137 11.19 7.57 -2.49
N SER A 138 11.25 8.64 -3.29
CA SER A 138 11.08 10.01 -2.82
C SER A 138 9.62 10.43 -2.89
N LEU A 139 9.10 10.99 -1.81
CA LEU A 139 7.73 11.48 -1.69
C LEU A 139 7.73 12.95 -1.31
N SER A 140 6.78 13.71 -1.85
CA SER A 140 6.47 15.02 -1.31
C SER A 140 5.87 14.89 0.09
N GLU A 141 5.84 15.99 0.84
CA GLU A 141 5.16 16.04 2.13
C GLU A 141 3.70 15.60 2.06
N ALA A 142 2.94 16.11 1.09
CA ALA A 142 1.53 15.74 0.94
C ALA A 142 1.35 14.23 0.64
N MET A 143 2.22 13.65 -0.18
CA MET A 143 2.19 12.22 -0.48
C MET A 143 2.53 11.37 0.76
N TRP A 144 3.54 11.80 1.53
CA TRP A 144 3.89 11.14 2.80
C TRP A 144 2.73 11.20 3.80
N GLN A 145 2.15 12.37 4.02
CA GLN A 145 1.02 12.56 4.94
C GLN A 145 -0.20 11.73 4.52
N PHE A 146 -0.47 11.64 3.21
CA PHE A 146 -1.54 10.81 2.68
C PHE A 146 -1.33 9.32 3.01
N LEU A 147 -0.15 8.77 2.72
CA LEU A 147 0.15 7.35 2.98
C LEU A 147 0.21 7.07 4.48
N GLN A 148 0.89 7.91 5.25
CA GLN A 148 0.99 7.76 6.71
C GLN A 148 -0.36 7.91 7.40
N GLY A 149 -1.21 8.83 6.94
CA GLY A 149 -2.58 8.98 7.47
C GLY A 149 -3.47 7.78 7.16
N SER A 150 -3.23 7.10 6.02
CA SER A 150 -4.02 5.94 5.60
C SER A 150 -3.56 4.62 6.24
N TYR A 151 -2.26 4.45 6.42
CA TYR A 151 -1.65 3.18 6.84
C TYR A 151 -0.96 3.23 8.21
N GLY A 152 -0.67 4.43 8.72
CA GLY A 152 0.16 4.61 9.92
C GLY A 152 1.59 4.12 9.72
N GLY A 153 2.24 3.76 10.83
CA GLY A 153 3.61 3.25 10.83
C GLY A 153 4.66 4.37 10.78
N GLY A 154 5.83 4.04 10.23
CA GLY A 154 7.00 4.91 10.18
C GLY A 154 8.31 4.11 10.24
N PRO A 155 9.40 4.73 10.70
CA PRO A 155 9.55 6.13 11.09
C PRO A 155 9.59 7.08 9.87
N GLN A 156 9.51 8.38 10.13
CA GLN A 156 9.72 9.39 9.11
C GLN A 156 11.22 9.50 8.78
N VAL A 157 11.55 9.45 7.49
CA VAL A 157 12.92 9.60 6.98
C VAL A 157 12.96 10.81 6.08
N LEU A 158 13.67 11.86 6.50
CA LEU A 158 13.81 13.09 5.73
C LEU A 158 14.98 12.94 4.76
N LEU A 159 14.76 13.24 3.47
CA LEU A 159 15.83 13.26 2.47
C LEU A 159 16.48 14.63 2.41
N HIS A 160 15.68 15.64 2.08
CA HIS A 160 16.13 17.02 1.99
C HIS A 160 14.93 17.96 1.93
N THR A 161 15.20 19.25 2.11
CA THR A 161 14.32 20.32 1.66
C THR A 161 14.71 20.69 0.23
N ARG A 162 13.75 20.71 -0.69
CA ARG A 162 13.92 21.36 -1.98
C ARG A 162 13.94 22.86 -1.73
N THR A 163 15.01 23.53 -2.12
CA THR A 163 15.11 24.99 -2.09
C THR A 163 14.61 25.55 -3.41
N ALA A 164 13.92 26.70 -3.39
CA ALA A 164 13.66 27.45 -4.61
C ALA A 164 14.99 27.81 -5.28
N ASN A 165 15.05 27.83 -6.62
CA ASN A 165 16.22 28.29 -7.35
C ASN A 165 16.69 29.65 -6.79
N PRO A 166 17.96 29.83 -6.40
CA PRO A 166 18.44 31.16 -6.08
C PRO A 166 18.30 32.04 -7.34
N PRO A 167 17.88 33.32 -7.21
CA PRO A 167 17.85 34.22 -8.35
C PRO A 167 19.25 34.26 -8.96
N SER A 168 19.33 33.92 -10.25
CA SER A 168 20.56 33.93 -11.04
C SER A 168 21.34 35.21 -10.76
N GLN A 169 22.54 35.10 -10.19
CA GLN A 169 23.46 36.24 -10.05
C GLN A 169 23.73 36.78 -11.45
N GLN A 170 23.12 37.92 -11.79
CA GLN A 170 23.53 38.69 -12.96
C GLN A 170 24.98 39.14 -12.72
N PRO A 171 25.92 38.89 -13.66
CA PRO A 171 27.26 39.43 -13.54
C PRO A 171 27.16 40.97 -13.56
N ALA A 172 27.77 41.61 -12.56
CA ALA A 172 27.79 43.06 -12.44
C ALA A 172 28.33 43.70 -13.75
N PRO A 173 27.76 44.82 -14.21
CA PRO A 173 28.32 45.54 -15.35
C PRO A 173 29.72 46.03 -14.98
N GLY A 174 30.73 45.54 -15.71
CA GLY A 174 32.11 45.98 -15.57
C GLY A 174 32.21 47.48 -15.88
N GLY A 175 32.87 48.21 -14.98
CA GLY A 175 33.32 49.58 -15.19
C GLY A 175 34.67 49.64 -15.89
#